data_AF-A0A354WZ12-F1
#
_entry.id   AF-A0A354WZ12-F1
#
_cell.length_a   1.000
_cell.length_b   1.000
_cell.length_c   1.000
_cell.angle_alpha   90.00
_cell.angle_beta   90.00
_cell.angle_gamma   90.00
#
_symmetry.space_group_name_H-M   'P 1'
#
loop_
_entity.id
_entity.type
_entity.pdbx_description
1 polymer ?
#
loop_
_entity_poly.entity_id
_entity_poly.type
_entity_poly.pdbx_seq_one_letter_code
_entity_poly.pdbx_strand_id
1 'polypeptide(L)'
;MKRIIFVFVAILLSIGAIAAQGKQAVISAKETTFDFGTIKEGDGKVSHTFVIDNTGDGPLVLTRVIASCGCTTPEWTKEPVAPG
;
A
#
# COMPACT_ATOMS: atom_id res chain seq x y z
N MET A 1 0.08 39.46 30.68
CA MET A 1 0.27 38.05 31.13
C MET A 1 -0.72 37.08 30.50
N LYS A 2 -2.05 37.27 30.59
CA LYS A 2 -3.06 36.36 30.01
C LYS A 2 -2.97 36.16 28.49
N ARG A 3 -2.66 37.23 27.73
CA ARG A 3 -2.48 37.17 26.27
C ARG A 3 -1.26 36.35 25.83
N ILE A 4 -0.16 36.44 26.58
CA ILE A 4 1.08 35.71 26.28
C ILE A 4 0.88 34.21 26.59
N ILE A 5 0.17 33.89 27.68
CA ILE A 5 -0.19 32.51 28.03
C ILE A 5 -1.08 31.90 26.94
N PHE A 6 -2.07 32.64 26.43
CA PHE A 6 -2.92 32.17 25.34
C PHE A 6 -2.15 31.89 24.04
N VAL A 7 -1.18 32.74 23.68
CA VAL A 7 -0.34 32.53 22.49
C VAL A 7 0.57 31.30 22.67
N PHE A 8 1.19 31.13 23.84
CA PHE A 8 2.02 29.95 24.12
C PHE A 8 1.23 28.65 24.08
N VAL A 9 0.01 28.63 24.64
CA VAL A 9 -0.88 27.45 24.60
C VAL A 9 -1.33 27.15 23.17
N ALA A 10 -1.66 28.16 22.37
CA ALA A 10 -2.02 27.97 20.95
C ALA A 10 -0.85 27.40 20.13
N ILE A 11 0.38 27.87 20.36
CA ILE A 11 1.59 27.36 19.71
C ILE A 11 1.84 25.90 20.11
N LEU A 12 1.73 25.55 21.39
CA LEU A 12 1.88 24.17 21.87
C LEU A 12 0.82 23.21 21.27
N LEU A 13 -0.43 23.65 21.17
CA LEU A 13 -1.51 22.89 20.52
C LEU A 13 -1.25 22.66 19.02
N SER A 14 -0.67 23.65 18.34
CA SER A 14 -0.35 23.57 16.91
C SER A 14 0.77 22.56 16.63
N ILE A 15 1.76 22.46 17.52
CA ILE A 15 2.88 21.51 17.38
C ILE A 15 2.41 20.06 17.58
N GLY A 16 1.47 19.81 18.49
CA GLY A 16 0.89 18.49 18.72
C GLY A 16 0.12 17.93 17.51
N ALA A 17 -0.45 18.79 16.67
CA ALA A 17 -1.19 18.39 15.48
C ALA A 17 -0.29 17.86 14.35
N ILE A 18 0.97 18.32 14.26
CA ILE A 18 1.92 17.91 13.21
C ILE A 18 2.45 16.49 13.48
N ALA A 19 2.64 16.13 14.74
CA ALA A 19 3.10 14.80 15.14
C ALA A 19 2.04 13.68 14.97
N ALA A 20 0.79 14.04 14.65
CA ALA A 20 -0.31 13.11 14.44
C ALA A 20 -0.60 12.81 12.96
N GLN A 21 0.22 13.32 12.03
CA GLN A 21 0.06 13.01 10.62
C GLN A 21 0.24 11.49 10.43
N GLY A 22 -0.85 10.80 10.12
CA GLY A 22 -0.92 9.35 10.13
C GLY A 22 0.05 8.72 9.15
N LYS A 23 0.75 7.68 9.59
CA LYS A 23 1.57 6.82 8.73
C LYS A 23 0.75 6.34 7.54
N GLN A 24 1.24 6.57 6.33
CA GLN A 24 0.60 6.23 5.08
C GLN A 24 1.31 5.04 4.42
N ALA A 25 0.53 4.04 4.01
CA ALA A 25 1.03 2.98 3.14
C ALA A 25 1.11 3.48 1.70
N VAL A 26 2.17 3.12 0.97
CA VAL A 26 2.36 3.47 -0.44
C VAL A 26 2.72 2.22 -1.21
N ILE A 27 1.79 1.78 -2.06
CA ILE A 27 1.99 0.63 -2.93
C ILE A 27 2.96 0.98 -4.07
N SER A 28 3.95 0.12 -4.30
CA SER A 28 4.87 0.22 -5.43
C SER A 28 5.05 -1.18 -6.04
N ALA A 29 5.31 -1.22 -7.34
CA ALA A 29 5.62 -2.44 -8.07
C ALA A 29 6.67 -2.13 -9.12
N LYS A 30 7.72 -2.96 -9.19
CA LYS A 30 8.76 -2.83 -10.22
C LYS A 30 8.26 -3.25 -11.61
N GLU A 31 7.27 -4.13 -11.62
CA GLU A 31 6.66 -4.69 -12.82
C GLU A 31 5.14 -4.61 -12.66
N THR A 32 4.47 -4.06 -13.68
CA THR A 32 3.00 -3.93 -13.72
C THR A 32 2.37 -4.70 -14.87
N THR A 33 3.19 -5.37 -15.69
CA THR A 33 2.73 -6.05 -16.91
C THR A 33 3.64 -7.23 -17.20
N PHE A 34 3.01 -8.36 -17.47
CA PHE A 34 3.67 -9.58 -17.90
C PHE A 34 2.94 -10.13 -19.12
N ASP A 35 3.70 -10.52 -20.14
CA ASP A 35 3.16 -11.19 -21.33
C ASP A 35 3.49 -12.68 -21.25
N PHE A 36 2.44 -13.51 -21.15
CA PHE A 36 2.59 -14.96 -21.18
C PHE A 36 2.91 -15.49 -22.59
N GLY A 37 2.81 -14.65 -23.62
CA GLY A 37 2.96 -15.04 -25.00
C GLY A 37 1.85 -15.98 -25.46
N THR A 38 2.23 -16.99 -26.25
CA THR A 38 1.28 -18.01 -26.71
C THR A 38 1.21 -19.15 -25.71
N ILE A 39 0.03 -19.31 -25.10
CA ILE A 39 -0.27 -20.42 -24.20
C ILE A 39 -1.25 -21.35 -24.92
N LYS A 40 -0.99 -22.67 -24.95
CA LYS A 40 -2.00 -23.64 -25.40
C LYS A 40 -2.81 -24.09 -24.19
N GLU A 41 -4.12 -24.18 -24.36
CA GLU A 41 -5.03 -24.65 -23.30
C GLU A 41 -4.63 -26.03 -22.75
N GLY A 42 -4.15 -26.92 -23.64
CA GLY A 42 -3.68 -28.25 -23.26
C GLY A 42 -2.39 -28.30 -22.44
N ASP A 43 -1.62 -27.21 -22.38
CA ASP A 43 -0.37 -27.14 -21.62
C ASP A 43 -0.62 -26.90 -20.11
N GLY A 44 -1.87 -26.62 -19.73
CA GLY A 44 -2.30 -26.49 -18.35
C GLY A 44 -2.21 -25.06 -17.80
N LYS A 45 -2.05 -24.96 -16.48
CA LYS A 45 -2.03 -23.67 -15.77
C LYS A 45 -0.66 -23.01 -15.90
N VAL A 46 -0.65 -21.73 -16.23
CA VAL A 46 0.52 -20.85 -16.13
C VAL A 46 0.34 -19.86 -14.98
N SER A 47 1.44 -19.37 -14.43
CA SER A 47 1.45 -18.45 -13.30
C SER A 47 2.60 -17.47 -13.40
N HIS A 48 2.38 -16.25 -12.92
CA HIS A 48 3.41 -15.24 -12.75
C HIS A 48 3.21 -14.54 -11.41
N THR A 49 4.31 -14.11 -10.79
CA THR A 49 4.27 -13.45 -9.47
C THR A 49 4.73 -12.01 -9.61
N PHE A 50 3.81 -11.08 -9.30
CA PHE A 50 4.14 -9.67 -9.13
C PHE A 50 4.60 -9.43 -7.70
N VAL A 51 5.73 -8.74 -7.56
CA VAL A 51 6.23 -8.30 -6.25
C VAL A 51 5.70 -6.91 -5.97
N ILE A 52 5.03 -6.78 -4.82
CA ILE A 52 4.48 -5.52 -4.33
C ILE A 52 5.31 -5.06 -3.15
N ASP A 53 5.86 -3.86 -3.27
CA ASP A 53 6.66 -3.20 -2.24
C ASP A 53 5.82 -2.12 -1.54
N ASN A 54 6.12 -1.89 -0.26
CA ASN A 54 5.53 -0.80 0.52
C ASN A 54 6.55 0.31 0.77
N THR A 55 6.51 1.34 -0.06
CA THR A 55 7.43 2.51 0.00
C THR A 55 6.94 3.62 0.94
N GLY A 56 5.85 3.37 1.67
CA GLY A 56 5.29 4.30 2.65
C GLY A 56 5.98 4.22 4.01
N ASP A 57 5.35 4.79 5.02
CA ASP A 57 5.80 4.76 6.43
C ASP A 57 4.80 4.04 7.36
N GLY A 58 3.69 3.54 6.80
CA GLY A 58 2.68 2.72 7.47
C GLY A 58 2.46 1.34 6.82
N PRO A 59 1.88 0.36 7.54
CA PRO A 59 1.68 -0.99 7.02
C PRO A 59 0.68 -1.02 5.84
N LEU A 60 1.03 -1.72 4.76
CA LEU A 60 0.19 -1.89 3.58
C LEU A 60 -0.66 -3.16 3.71
N VAL A 61 -1.99 -3.00 3.68
CA VAL A 61 -2.93 -4.14 3.72
C VAL A 61 -3.66 -4.26 2.38
N LEU A 62 -3.50 -5.41 1.72
CA LEU A 62 -4.19 -5.72 0.48
C LEU A 62 -5.59 -6.29 0.77
N THR A 63 -6.59 -5.41 0.82
CA THR A 63 -7.98 -5.77 1.17
C THR A 63 -8.68 -6.60 0.10
N ARG A 64 -8.40 -6.31 -1.18
CA ARG A 64 -9.00 -7.00 -2.32
C ARG A 64 -8.07 -6.93 -3.54
N VAL A 65 -7.89 -8.06 -4.21
CA VAL A 65 -7.24 -8.16 -5.52
C VAL A 65 -8.25 -8.76 -6.48
N ILE A 66 -8.49 -8.08 -7.61
CA ILE A 66 -9.52 -8.45 -8.58
C ILE A 66 -8.86 -8.75 -9.92
N ALA A 67 -9.15 -9.94 -10.46
CA ALA A 67 -8.86 -10.28 -11.84
C ALA A 67 -9.92 -9.71 -12.78
N SER A 68 -9.51 -9.11 -13.90
CA SER A 68 -10.43 -8.61 -14.92
C SER A 68 -11.01 -9.72 -15.80
N CYS A 69 -10.28 -10.83 -16.01
CA CYS A 69 -10.76 -12.02 -16.71
C CYS A 69 -11.20 -13.09 -15.71
N GLY A 70 -12.37 -13.69 -15.91
CA GLY A 70 -12.83 -14.85 -15.12
C GLY A 70 -11.95 -16.10 -15.28
N CYS A 71 -11.08 -16.11 -16.29
CA CYS A 71 -10.09 -17.15 -16.54
C CYS A 71 -8.84 -17.05 -15.64
N THR A 72 -8.64 -15.91 -14.95
CA THR A 72 -7.47 -15.65 -14.11
C THR A 72 -7.85 -15.67 -12.63
N THR A 73 -6.99 -16.25 -11.79
CA THR A 73 -7.19 -16.30 -10.33
C THR A 73 -6.02 -15.62 -9.64
N PRO A 74 -6.22 -14.50 -8.93
CA PRO A 74 -5.17 -13.87 -8.15
C PRO A 74 -4.99 -14.58 -6.80
N GLU A 75 -3.74 -14.83 -6.43
CA GLU A 75 -3.34 -15.31 -5.10
C GLU A 75 -2.40 -14.28 -4.46
N TRP A 76 -2.63 -13.94 -3.18
CA TRP A 76 -1.85 -12.94 -2.47
C TRP A 76 -1.87 -13.17 -0.96
N THR A 77 -0.87 -12.63 -0.27
CA THR A 77 -0.81 -12.66 1.21
C THR A 77 -1.91 -11.80 1.83
N LYS A 78 -2.50 -12.27 2.94
CA LYS A 78 -3.45 -11.49 3.76
C LYS A 78 -2.77 -10.72 4.88
N GLU A 79 -1.48 -10.97 5.07
CA GLU A 79 -0.70 -10.29 6.09
C GLU A 79 -0.35 -8.87 5.63
N PRO A 80 -0.29 -7.90 6.55
CA PRO A 80 0.19 -6.57 6.23
C PRO A 80 1.66 -6.58 5.78
N VAL A 81 1.97 -5.86 4.70
CA VAL A 81 3.33 -5.64 4.22
C VAL A 81 3.94 -4.46 4.98
N ALA A 82 5.02 -4.71 5.71
CA ALA A 82 5.73 -3.68 6.46
C ALA A 82 6.37 -2.63 5.52
N PRO A 83 6.59 -1.39 5.98
CA PRO A 83 7.39 -0.40 5.24
C PRO A 83 8.82 -0.87 4.96
N GLY A 84 9.35 -0.49 3.79
CA GLY A 84 10.73 -0.80 3.34
C GLY A 84 10.81 -2.04 2.47
#